data_AF-A0AAW2DKU4-F1
#
_entry.id   AF-A0AAW2DKU4-F1
#
_cell.length_a   1.000
_cell.length_b   1.000
_cell.length_c   1.000
_cell.angle_alpha   90.00
_cell.angle_beta   90.00
_cell.angle_gamma   90.00
#
_symmetry.space_group_name_H-M   'P 1'
#
loop_
_entity.id
_entity.type
_entity.pdbx_description
1 polymer ?
#
loop_
_entity_poly.entity_id
_entity_poly.type
_entity_poly.pdbx_seq_one_letter_code
_entity_poly.pdbx_strand_id
1 'polypeptide(L)'
;MRGSRRRMRKKRAGTNNGDITIWEVGRWERLASRNFNVWDVEACSMALQALLASDYTASVSRVMWSPDGALFGVAYSKHIVQIYYYHGGNDLRNHLEIDAHVGKVSDLGFSHPNRQLFIITCGEDKNIKFIFSADINGRIKAWLYDNMGSRVDYDAPGQSCMTMAYSADGTRLFSCGTSKEGESYLAAWNESEGFIKHVYNGLWKQSVGVVQFDTMKNRFLATGDEFQIKFWDMDDVNILTTTTAEDYQ
;
A
#
# COMPACT_ATOMS: atom_id res chain seq x y z
N MET A 1 -1.87 40.15 12.55
CA MET A 1 -2.12 39.37 11.32
C MET A 1 -1.68 37.93 11.56
N ARG A 2 -2.62 37.00 11.77
CA ARG A 2 -2.30 35.56 11.86
C ARG A 2 -2.22 35.02 10.42
N GLY A 3 -1.01 34.75 9.95
CA GLY A 3 -0.78 34.12 8.65
C GLY A 3 -1.36 32.70 8.66
N SER A 4 -2.43 32.50 7.91
CA SER A 4 -2.94 31.17 7.56
C SER A 4 -1.84 30.42 6.80
N ARG A 5 -1.18 29.46 7.45
CA ARG A 5 -0.32 28.50 6.75
C ARG A 5 -1.22 27.65 5.86
N ARG A 6 -1.34 28.01 4.59
CA ARG A 6 -1.93 27.15 3.55
C ARG A 6 -1.18 25.81 3.61
N ARG A 7 -1.89 24.73 3.96
CA ARG A 7 -1.35 23.37 3.93
C ARG A 7 -0.98 23.05 2.49
N MET A 8 0.33 22.95 2.20
CA MET A 8 0.80 22.58 0.86
C MET A 8 0.18 21.24 0.46
N ARG A 9 -0.52 21.21 -0.68
CA ARG A 9 -0.99 19.97 -1.29
C ARG A 9 0.15 19.43 -2.15
N LYS A 10 0.71 18.28 -1.78
CA LYS A 10 1.75 17.58 -2.54
C LYS A 10 1.11 16.46 -3.36
N LYS A 11 1.58 16.24 -4.58
CA LYS A 11 1.23 15.08 -5.42
C LYS A 11 2.49 14.32 -5.81
N ARG A 12 2.29 13.04 -6.15
CA ARG A 12 3.35 12.10 -6.55
C ARG A 12 2.99 11.48 -7.88
N ALA A 13 4.00 11.22 -8.68
CA ALA A 13 3.89 10.45 -9.90
C ALA A 13 5.02 9.43 -9.94
N GLY A 14 4.66 8.18 -10.21
CA GLY A 14 5.59 7.11 -10.55
C GLY A 14 5.49 6.82 -12.04
N THR A 15 6.60 6.46 -12.68
CA THR A 15 6.64 6.16 -14.11
C THR A 15 6.79 4.66 -14.38
N ASN A 16 6.59 4.27 -15.64
CA ASN A 16 6.81 2.89 -16.11
C ASN A 16 8.29 2.47 -16.05
N ASN A 17 9.21 3.43 -15.90
CA ASN A 17 10.64 3.17 -15.78
C ASN A 17 11.10 3.17 -14.31
N GLY A 18 10.16 3.30 -13.35
CA GLY A 18 10.47 3.26 -11.92
C GLY A 18 10.83 4.62 -11.34
N ASP A 19 10.88 5.67 -12.16
CA ASP A 19 11.22 7.00 -11.69
C ASP A 19 10.09 7.58 -10.84
N ILE A 20 10.48 8.30 -9.79
CA ILE A 20 9.58 8.98 -8.87
C ILE A 20 9.77 10.48 -8.93
N THR A 21 8.67 11.22 -8.92
CA THR A 21 8.69 12.69 -8.85
C THR A 21 7.71 13.21 -7.80
N ILE A 22 8.15 14.21 -7.04
CA ILE A 22 7.35 14.91 -6.03
C ILE A 22 7.05 16.32 -6.54
N TRP A 23 5.78 16.70 -6.46
CA TRP A 23 5.28 17.96 -6.98
C TRP A 23 4.54 18.76 -5.91
N GLU A 24 4.73 20.08 -5.91
CA GLU A 24 3.86 21.02 -5.22
C GLU A 24 2.67 21.38 -6.12
N VAL A 25 1.46 21.02 -5.71
CA VAL A 25 0.26 21.21 -6.55
C VAL A 25 -0.13 22.68 -6.68
N GLY A 26 0.08 23.48 -5.63
CA GLY A 26 -0.33 24.89 -5.63
C GLY A 26 0.48 25.76 -6.60
N ARG A 27 1.70 25.34 -6.93
CA ARG A 27 2.64 26.07 -7.79
C ARG A 27 3.01 25.32 -9.07
N TRP A 28 2.52 24.08 -9.23
CA TRP A 28 2.93 23.17 -10.30
C TRP A 28 4.46 23.01 -10.39
N GLU A 29 5.11 23.04 -9.23
CA GLU A 29 6.56 23.04 -9.13
C GLU A 29 7.06 21.63 -8.81
N ARG A 30 8.06 21.15 -9.56
CA ARG A 30 8.72 19.88 -9.28
C ARG A 30 9.70 20.08 -8.13
N LEU A 31 9.43 19.45 -7.00
CA LEU A 31 10.22 19.57 -5.78
C LEU A 31 11.42 18.62 -5.78
N ALA A 32 11.21 17.37 -6.21
CA ALA A 32 12.26 16.36 -6.23
C ALA A 32 11.99 15.30 -7.31
N SER A 33 13.06 14.65 -7.78
CA SER A 33 13.02 13.54 -8.73
C SER A 33 14.07 12.50 -8.35
N ARG A 34 13.72 11.22 -8.49
CA ARG A 34 14.64 10.11 -8.25
C ARG A 34 14.43 9.03 -9.30
N ASN A 35 15.52 8.57 -9.89
CA ASN A 35 15.49 7.41 -10.77
C ASN A 35 15.50 6.13 -9.95
N PHE A 36 14.92 5.08 -10.52
CA PHE A 36 15.00 3.75 -9.90
C PHE A 36 16.45 3.28 -9.81
N ASN A 37 16.83 2.80 -8.63
CA ASN A 37 18.10 2.11 -8.39
C ASN A 37 17.98 1.24 -7.15
N VAL A 38 18.59 0.06 -7.17
CA VAL A 38 18.74 -0.81 -5.98
C VAL A 38 19.93 -0.31 -5.16
N TRP A 39 19.77 -0.19 -3.86
CA TRP A 39 20.76 0.44 -2.97
C TRP A 39 21.78 -0.57 -2.47
N ASP A 40 21.34 -1.79 -2.15
CA ASP A 40 22.21 -2.87 -1.70
C ASP A 40 21.81 -4.20 -2.38
N VAL A 41 22.53 -4.52 -3.45
CA VAL A 41 22.29 -5.74 -4.24
C VAL A 41 22.67 -6.99 -3.46
N GLU A 42 23.68 -6.92 -2.59
CA GLU A 42 24.16 -8.09 -1.82
C GLU A 42 23.19 -8.47 -0.70
N ALA A 43 22.45 -7.49 -0.16
CA ALA A 43 21.38 -7.71 0.80
C ALA A 43 20.09 -8.29 0.19
N CYS A 44 19.94 -8.28 -1.13
CA CYS A 44 18.76 -8.82 -1.82
C CYS A 44 18.74 -10.35 -1.83
N SER A 45 17.55 -10.96 -1.96
CA SER A 45 17.44 -12.42 -2.13
C SER A 45 18.12 -12.90 -3.41
N MET A 46 18.52 -14.18 -3.45
CA MET A 46 19.14 -14.75 -4.65
C MET A 46 18.24 -14.65 -5.89
N ALA A 47 16.92 -14.72 -5.72
CA ALA A 47 15.96 -14.55 -6.81
C ALA A 47 16.00 -13.13 -7.39
N LEU A 48 16.03 -12.12 -6.52
CA LEU A 48 16.16 -10.72 -6.93
C LEU A 48 17.53 -10.44 -7.55
N GLN A 49 18.62 -10.96 -6.98
CA GLN A 49 19.96 -10.83 -7.55
C GLN A 49 20.05 -11.42 -8.97
N ALA A 50 19.45 -12.60 -9.21
CA ALA A 50 19.40 -13.20 -10.54
C ALA A 50 18.63 -12.33 -11.54
N LEU A 51 17.54 -11.70 -11.12
CA LEU A 51 16.79 -10.75 -11.96
C LEU A 51 17.61 -9.49 -12.26
N LEU A 52 18.35 -8.97 -11.27
CA LEU A 52 19.20 -7.79 -11.41
C LEU A 52 20.39 -8.02 -12.35
N ALA A 53 20.82 -9.27 -12.53
CA ALA A 53 21.85 -9.66 -13.49
C ALA A 53 21.36 -9.68 -14.96
N SER A 54 20.05 -9.51 -15.19
CA SER A 54 19.44 -9.34 -16.52
C SER A 54 18.99 -7.89 -16.74
N ASP A 55 18.30 -7.57 -17.85
CA ASP A 55 17.72 -6.24 -18.10
C ASP A 55 16.61 -5.91 -17.08
N TYR A 56 17.03 -5.49 -15.88
CA TYR A 56 16.13 -5.20 -14.78
C TYR A 56 15.47 -3.83 -14.98
N THR A 57 14.24 -3.87 -15.50
CA THR A 57 13.33 -2.72 -15.53
C THR A 57 12.20 -2.93 -14.54
N ALA A 58 11.93 -1.94 -13.69
CA ALA A 58 10.82 -1.97 -12.72
C ALA A 58 9.98 -0.71 -12.88
N SER A 59 8.66 -0.86 -12.96
CA SER A 59 7.72 0.26 -12.92
C SER A 59 7.24 0.54 -11.51
N VAL A 60 6.80 1.77 -11.24
CA VAL A 60 6.18 2.08 -9.95
C VAL A 60 4.75 1.54 -9.93
N SER A 61 4.45 0.59 -9.04
CA SER A 61 3.09 0.09 -8.84
C SER A 61 2.29 0.99 -7.91
N ARG A 62 2.94 1.51 -6.86
CA ARG A 62 2.32 2.46 -5.94
C ARG A 62 3.33 3.36 -5.26
N VAL A 63 2.91 4.57 -4.97
CA VAL A 63 3.59 5.45 -4.00
C VAL A 63 2.60 5.72 -2.89
N MET A 64 3.03 5.74 -1.63
CA MET A 64 2.19 6.10 -0.46
C MET A 64 2.96 7.02 0.49
N TRP A 65 2.28 8.01 1.09
CA TRP A 65 2.88 8.89 2.10
C TRP A 65 2.50 8.34 3.46
N SER A 66 3.45 8.40 4.40
CA SER A 66 3.12 8.29 5.82
C SER A 66 2.13 9.40 6.23
N PRO A 67 1.21 9.13 7.18
CA PRO A 67 0.25 10.13 7.65
C PRO A 67 0.86 11.44 8.19
N ASP A 68 2.07 11.39 8.74
CA ASP A 68 2.80 12.59 9.20
C ASP A 68 3.46 13.38 8.05
N GLY A 69 3.59 12.77 6.87
CA GLY A 69 4.18 13.36 5.67
C GLY A 69 5.70 13.46 5.69
N ALA A 70 6.38 12.84 6.66
CA ALA A 70 7.84 12.82 6.77
C ALA A 70 8.46 11.73 5.89
N LEU A 71 7.77 10.60 5.75
CA LEU A 71 8.18 9.47 4.94
C LEU A 71 7.22 9.25 3.76
N PHE A 72 7.72 8.69 2.68
CA PHE A 72 6.89 8.02 1.69
C PHE A 72 7.57 6.76 1.23
N GLY A 73 6.76 5.79 0.80
CA GLY A 73 7.24 4.54 0.25
C GLY A 73 6.78 4.36 -1.18
N VAL A 74 7.55 3.55 -1.90
CA VAL A 74 7.40 3.25 -3.31
C VAL A 74 7.43 1.73 -3.44
N ALA A 75 6.33 1.17 -3.91
CA ALA A 75 6.23 -0.21 -4.34
C ALA A 75 6.51 -0.31 -5.84
N TYR A 76 7.29 -1.32 -6.22
CA TYR A 76 7.68 -1.55 -7.60
C TYR A 76 7.01 -2.80 -8.18
N SER A 77 6.99 -2.86 -9.50
CA SER A 77 6.48 -4.01 -10.26
C SER A 77 7.31 -5.28 -10.11
N LYS A 78 8.43 -5.20 -9.40
CA LYS A 78 9.35 -6.30 -9.11
C LYS A 78 9.83 -6.12 -7.69
N HIS A 79 9.64 -7.16 -6.87
CA HIS A 79 10.21 -7.48 -5.56
C HIS A 79 10.27 -6.38 -4.49
N ILE A 80 10.79 -5.22 -4.86
CA ILE A 80 11.29 -4.18 -4.00
C ILE A 80 10.19 -3.23 -3.54
N VAL A 81 10.32 -2.82 -2.27
CA VAL A 81 9.74 -1.61 -1.72
C VAL A 81 10.86 -0.71 -1.21
N GLN A 82 10.80 0.58 -1.55
CA GLN A 82 11.74 1.58 -1.05
C GLN A 82 11.03 2.64 -0.23
N ILE A 83 11.62 3.01 0.88
CA ILE A 83 11.13 4.05 1.79
C ILE A 83 12.10 5.21 1.77
N TYR A 84 11.56 6.40 1.64
CA TYR A 84 12.29 7.64 1.54
C TYR A 84 11.88 8.60 2.65
N TYR A 85 12.87 9.33 3.18
CA TYR A 85 12.65 10.47 4.05
C TYR A 85 12.61 11.76 3.22
N TYR A 86 11.61 12.60 3.47
CA TYR A 86 11.42 13.86 2.77
C TYR A 86 11.34 15.03 3.76
N HIS A 87 12.37 15.87 3.75
CA HIS A 87 12.47 17.01 4.68
C HIS A 87 12.06 18.36 4.06
N GLY A 88 11.49 18.35 2.85
CA GLY A 88 11.08 19.56 2.14
C GLY A 88 12.07 20.00 1.05
N GLY A 89 11.59 20.82 0.12
CA GLY A 89 12.36 21.22 -1.07
C GLY A 89 12.78 19.99 -1.88
N ASN A 90 14.08 19.89 -2.17
CA ASN A 90 14.69 18.77 -2.89
C ASN A 90 15.46 17.80 -1.95
N ASP A 91 15.27 17.88 -0.63
CA ASP A 91 15.92 16.97 0.33
C ASP A 91 15.16 15.64 0.41
N LEU A 92 15.57 14.72 -0.46
CA LEU A 92 15.05 13.36 -0.57
C LEU A 92 16.15 12.36 -0.22
N ARG A 93 15.93 11.56 0.84
CA ARG A 93 16.94 10.62 1.35
C ARG A 93 16.41 9.18 1.35
N ASN A 94 17.29 8.26 0.97
CA ASN A 94 17.07 6.83 1.09
C ASN A 94 16.96 6.47 2.58
N HIS A 95 15.93 5.71 2.95
CA HIS A 95 15.70 5.34 4.35
C HIS A 95 15.72 3.83 4.58
N LEU A 96 14.96 3.07 3.80
CA LEU A 96 14.93 1.61 3.88
C LEU A 96 14.62 1.00 2.50
N GLU A 97 15.34 -0.06 2.13
CA GLU A 97 15.07 -0.89 0.96
C GLU A 97 14.70 -2.29 1.42
N ILE A 98 13.69 -2.88 0.78
CA ILE A 98 13.06 -4.11 1.22
C ILE A 98 12.82 -4.97 -0.01
N ASP A 99 13.37 -6.18 -0.03
CA ASP A 99 12.98 -7.22 -1.00
C ASP A 99 11.63 -7.82 -0.58
N ALA A 100 10.55 -7.05 -0.68
CA ALA A 100 9.29 -7.34 -0.03
C ALA A 100 8.63 -8.65 -0.50
N HIS A 101 8.50 -8.89 -1.81
CA HIS A 101 7.72 -10.02 -2.35
C HIS A 101 8.48 -10.79 -3.42
N VAL A 102 8.10 -12.05 -3.66
CA VAL A 102 8.54 -12.77 -4.88
C VAL A 102 7.62 -12.36 -6.04
N GLY A 103 8.15 -11.61 -7.02
CA GLY A 103 7.34 -11.04 -8.10
C GLY A 103 6.84 -9.62 -7.80
N LYS A 104 5.72 -9.21 -8.39
CA LYS A 104 5.24 -7.81 -8.28
C LYS A 104 4.76 -7.45 -6.88
N VAL A 105 5.09 -6.25 -6.41
CA VAL A 105 4.42 -5.62 -5.26
C VAL A 105 3.16 -4.90 -5.78
N SER A 106 1.99 -5.31 -5.31
CA SER A 106 0.70 -4.79 -5.77
C SER A 106 0.30 -3.51 -5.05
N ASP A 107 0.49 -3.47 -3.72
CA ASP A 107 0.11 -2.34 -2.89
C ASP A 107 1.09 -2.16 -1.72
N LEU A 108 1.10 -0.96 -1.16
CA LEU A 108 1.88 -0.52 -0.02
C LEU A 108 1.00 0.41 0.83
N GLY A 109 0.91 0.16 2.12
CA GLY A 109 0.22 1.01 3.10
C GLY A 109 1.13 1.45 4.24
N PHE A 110 0.82 2.61 4.83
CA PHE A 110 1.40 3.05 6.10
C PHE A 110 0.33 3.08 7.18
N SER A 111 0.66 2.61 8.39
CA SER A 111 -0.18 2.70 9.60
C SER A 111 0.58 3.33 10.75
N HIS A 112 -0.11 3.98 11.68
CA HIS A 112 0.50 4.56 12.88
C HIS A 112 -0.22 4.21 14.20
N PRO A 113 -0.55 2.94 14.49
CA PRO A 113 -1.15 2.59 15.77
C PRO A 113 -0.14 2.86 16.89
N ASN A 114 -0.62 3.47 17.97
CA ASN A 114 0.15 3.71 19.19
C ASN A 114 1.51 4.43 18.97
N ARG A 115 1.61 5.34 17.98
CA ARG A 115 2.82 6.10 17.61
C ARG A 115 3.98 5.26 17.05
N GLN A 116 3.71 4.05 16.58
CA GLN A 116 4.68 3.23 15.84
C GLN A 116 4.28 3.19 14.37
N LEU A 117 5.24 3.33 13.44
CA LEU A 117 4.92 3.29 12.01
C LEU A 117 4.99 1.86 11.48
N PHE A 118 3.94 1.43 10.82
CA PHE A 118 3.88 0.14 10.16
C PHE A 118 3.84 0.35 8.66
N ILE A 119 4.51 -0.52 7.96
CA ILE A 119 4.56 -0.58 6.51
C ILE A 119 3.99 -1.93 6.14
N ILE A 120 2.97 -1.95 5.31
CA ILE A 120 2.29 -3.19 4.93
C ILE A 120 2.32 -3.30 3.43
N THR A 121 2.70 -4.48 2.95
CA THR A 121 2.86 -4.74 1.52
C THR A 121 2.07 -5.99 1.15
N CYS A 122 1.52 -6.00 -0.06
CA CYS A 122 0.97 -7.20 -0.65
C CYS A 122 1.52 -7.38 -2.05
N GLY A 123 1.64 -8.62 -2.50
CA GLY A 123 2.29 -8.94 -3.76
C GLY A 123 1.73 -10.16 -4.48
N GLU A 124 2.31 -10.43 -5.64
CA GLU A 124 1.95 -11.53 -6.53
C GLU A 124 2.24 -12.91 -5.92
N ASP A 125 3.13 -12.97 -4.93
CA ASP A 125 3.36 -14.14 -4.08
C ASP A 125 2.19 -14.47 -3.14
N LYS A 126 1.11 -13.66 -3.19
CA LYS A 126 -0.15 -13.85 -2.46
C LYS A 126 -0.04 -13.67 -0.95
N ASN A 127 1.10 -13.18 -0.47
CA ASN A 127 1.33 -12.89 0.93
C ASN A 127 1.00 -11.43 1.24
N ILE A 128 0.47 -11.18 2.44
CA ILE A 128 0.50 -9.86 3.07
C ILE A 128 1.64 -9.86 4.07
N LYS A 129 2.55 -8.90 3.92
CA LYS A 129 3.74 -8.76 4.77
C LYS A 129 3.66 -7.49 5.59
N PHE A 130 3.83 -7.64 6.89
CA PHE A 130 3.87 -6.55 7.87
C PHE A 130 5.32 -6.24 8.22
N ILE A 131 5.71 -4.99 8.01
CA ILE A 131 7.05 -4.50 8.28
C ILE A 131 6.93 -3.36 9.29
N PHE A 132 7.48 -3.59 10.47
CA PHE A 132 7.49 -2.60 11.54
C PHE A 132 8.61 -1.59 11.29
N SER A 133 8.31 -0.29 11.33
CA SER A 133 9.31 0.78 11.27
C SER A 133 9.20 1.66 12.52
N ALA A 134 10.27 1.66 13.34
CA ALA A 134 10.21 2.32 14.64
C ALA A 134 10.59 3.83 14.59
N ASP A 135 9.78 4.58 15.35
CA ASP A 135 9.96 5.90 16.00
C ASP A 135 10.38 7.16 15.20
N ILE A 136 9.72 8.28 15.55
CA ILE A 136 9.90 9.65 15.04
C ILE A 136 11.32 10.24 15.23
N ASN A 137 12.20 9.56 15.95
CA ASN A 137 13.60 9.96 16.18
C ASN A 137 14.57 9.26 15.23
N GLY A 138 14.08 8.57 14.19
CA GLY A 138 14.90 8.01 13.12
C GLY A 138 15.58 6.70 13.48
N ARG A 139 15.16 6.00 14.55
CA ARG A 139 15.67 4.65 14.87
C ARG A 139 14.70 3.59 14.37
N ILE A 140 14.80 3.24 13.09
CA ILE A 140 14.07 2.08 12.56
C ILE A 140 14.60 0.82 13.23
N LYS A 141 13.71 0.07 13.90
CA LYS A 141 13.90 -1.34 14.20
C LYS A 141 12.97 -2.12 13.27
N ALA A 142 13.45 -2.37 12.04
CA ALA A 142 12.83 -3.33 11.15
C ALA A 142 13.15 -4.72 11.69
N TRP A 143 12.24 -5.30 12.46
CA TRP A 143 12.31 -6.73 12.75
C TRP A 143 11.52 -7.45 11.67
N LEU A 144 12.10 -8.57 11.21
CA LEU A 144 11.62 -9.52 10.20
C LEU A 144 12.05 -9.26 8.75
N TYR A 145 13.34 -8.97 8.55
CA TYR A 145 14.05 -9.33 7.31
C TYR A 145 15.51 -9.67 7.67
N ASP A 146 15.71 -10.60 8.61
CA ASP A 146 16.97 -11.35 8.51
C ASP A 146 16.87 -12.20 7.23
N ASN A 147 17.99 -12.47 6.57
CA ASN A 147 18.06 -13.22 5.31
C ASN A 147 17.50 -14.67 5.40
N MET A 148 16.75 -15.00 6.45
CA MET A 148 16.04 -16.25 6.68
C MET A 148 14.52 -16.16 6.42
N GLY A 149 14.02 -14.99 6.00
CA GLY A 149 12.63 -14.80 5.56
C GLY A 149 11.70 -14.15 6.58
N SER A 150 10.48 -13.84 6.14
CA SER A 150 9.40 -13.34 6.99
C SER A 150 9.07 -14.39 8.05
N ARG A 151 9.11 -14.03 9.35
CA ARG A 151 8.63 -14.94 10.42
C ARG A 151 7.11 -14.85 10.61
N VAL A 152 6.40 -14.01 9.84
CA VAL A 152 4.94 -13.92 9.85
C VAL A 152 4.42 -13.59 8.45
N ASP A 153 4.25 -14.61 7.62
CA ASP A 153 3.51 -14.51 6.36
C ASP A 153 2.04 -14.82 6.64
N TYR A 154 1.15 -13.91 6.20
CA TYR A 154 -0.28 -14.14 6.25
C TYR A 154 -0.85 -14.33 4.84
N ASP A 155 -1.57 -15.43 4.67
CA ASP A 155 -2.31 -15.70 3.44
C ASP A 155 -3.42 -14.66 3.24
N ALA A 156 -3.39 -13.96 2.11
CA ALA A 156 -4.52 -13.13 1.72
C ALA A 156 -5.78 -13.99 1.49
N PRO A 157 -6.97 -13.56 1.96
CA PRO A 157 -8.20 -14.28 1.69
C PRO A 157 -8.42 -14.40 0.17
N GLY A 158 -8.79 -15.59 -0.29
CA GLY A 158 -8.95 -15.86 -1.72
C GLY A 158 -7.64 -15.95 -2.51
N GLN A 159 -6.49 -15.96 -1.83
CA GLN A 159 -5.17 -16.09 -2.44
C GLN A 159 -4.86 -14.95 -3.44
N SER A 160 -5.44 -13.77 -3.19
CA SER A 160 -5.13 -12.54 -3.90
C SER A 160 -5.40 -11.32 -3.01
N CYS A 161 -4.45 -10.39 -2.95
CA CYS A 161 -4.68 -9.05 -2.43
C CYS A 161 -4.18 -8.05 -3.46
N MET A 162 -5.07 -7.16 -3.90
CA MET A 162 -4.78 -6.19 -4.95
C MET A 162 -4.73 -4.77 -4.41
N THR A 163 -5.56 -4.45 -3.41
CA THR A 163 -5.44 -3.18 -2.71
C THR A 163 -5.75 -3.28 -1.22
N MET A 164 -5.11 -2.39 -0.46
CA MET A 164 -5.24 -2.23 0.97
C MET A 164 -5.55 -0.77 1.30
N ALA A 165 -6.30 -0.55 2.38
CA ALA A 165 -6.56 0.78 2.90
C ALA A 165 -6.86 0.74 4.39
N TYR A 166 -6.58 1.86 5.02
CA TYR A 166 -6.85 2.10 6.43
C TYR A 166 -8.19 2.79 6.63
N SER A 167 -8.82 2.48 7.75
CA SER A 167 -9.77 3.40 8.39
C SER A 167 -9.10 4.75 8.66
N ALA A 168 -9.86 5.84 8.59
CA ALA A 168 -9.39 7.19 8.85
C ALA A 168 -8.87 7.41 10.28
N ASP A 169 -9.18 6.53 11.25
CA ASP A 169 -8.57 6.54 12.59
C ASP A 169 -7.28 5.72 12.68
N GLY A 170 -6.93 4.98 11.62
CA GLY A 170 -5.72 4.15 11.56
C GLY A 170 -5.77 2.91 12.45
N THR A 171 -6.96 2.47 12.89
CA THR A 171 -7.10 1.32 13.82
C THR A 171 -7.48 0.02 13.14
N ARG A 172 -7.99 0.09 11.90
CA ARG A 172 -8.47 -1.05 11.12
C ARG A 172 -7.84 -1.02 9.74
N LEU A 173 -7.20 -2.14 9.39
CA LEU A 173 -6.70 -2.42 8.05
C LEU A 173 -7.72 -3.25 7.29
N PHE A 174 -7.95 -2.88 6.04
CA PHE A 174 -8.76 -3.64 5.12
C PHE A 174 -7.95 -4.02 3.89
N SER A 175 -8.27 -5.17 3.31
CA SER A 175 -7.71 -5.65 2.05
C SER A 175 -8.82 -6.11 1.14
N CYS A 176 -8.68 -5.88 -0.15
CA CYS A 176 -9.51 -6.52 -1.15
C CYS A 176 -8.70 -6.98 -2.36
N GLY A 177 -9.29 -7.92 -3.09
CA GLY A 177 -8.68 -8.52 -4.27
C GLY A 177 -9.64 -9.47 -4.96
N THR A 178 -9.28 -9.83 -6.18
CA THR A 178 -10.01 -10.80 -6.98
C THR A 178 -9.07 -11.95 -7.32
N SER A 179 -9.49 -13.17 -7.00
CA SER A 179 -8.68 -14.37 -7.22
C SER A 179 -8.55 -14.66 -8.71
N LYS A 180 -7.64 -15.59 -9.05
CA LYS A 180 -7.49 -16.08 -10.43
C LYS A 180 -8.76 -16.76 -10.97
N GLU A 181 -9.65 -17.20 -10.07
CA GLU A 181 -10.92 -17.85 -10.41
C GLU A 181 -12.07 -16.83 -10.57
N GLY A 182 -11.81 -15.53 -10.35
CA GLY A 182 -12.81 -14.45 -10.46
C GLY A 182 -13.55 -14.14 -9.16
N GLU A 183 -13.25 -14.86 -8.08
CA GLU A 183 -13.88 -14.63 -6.77
C GLU A 183 -13.33 -13.36 -6.14
N SER A 184 -14.21 -12.43 -5.75
CA SER A 184 -13.81 -11.17 -5.11
C SER A 184 -13.95 -11.23 -3.59
N TYR A 185 -12.98 -10.65 -2.90
CA TYR A 185 -12.88 -10.68 -1.44
C TYR A 185 -12.64 -9.28 -0.89
N LEU A 186 -13.24 -9.02 0.27
CA LEU A 186 -12.97 -7.87 1.12
C LEU A 186 -12.85 -8.37 2.55
N ALA A 187 -11.74 -8.04 3.21
CA ALA A 187 -11.43 -8.51 4.55
C ALA A 187 -10.93 -7.37 5.44
N ALA A 188 -11.29 -7.43 6.71
CA ALA A 188 -10.73 -6.59 7.77
C ALA A 188 -9.74 -7.41 8.60
N TRP A 189 -8.62 -6.79 8.94
CA TRP A 189 -7.51 -7.40 9.67
C TRP A 189 -7.45 -6.85 11.10
N ASN A 190 -7.13 -7.74 12.03
CA ASN A 190 -6.75 -7.38 13.38
C ASN A 190 -5.25 -7.10 13.40
N GLU A 191 -4.83 -5.84 13.49
CA GLU A 191 -3.40 -5.48 13.41
C GLU A 191 -2.56 -6.03 14.56
N SER A 192 -3.12 -6.15 15.77
CA SER A 192 -2.37 -6.64 16.93
C SER A 192 -1.98 -8.10 16.82
N GLU A 193 -2.77 -8.88 16.09
CA GLU A 193 -2.62 -10.34 16.02
C GLU A 193 -2.37 -10.83 14.58
N GLY A 194 -2.48 -9.92 13.61
CA GLY A 194 -2.25 -10.09 12.17
C GLY A 194 -3.18 -11.07 11.46
N PHE A 195 -4.25 -11.53 12.10
CA PHE A 195 -5.24 -12.40 11.45
C PHE A 195 -6.44 -11.64 10.89
N ILE A 196 -7.14 -12.29 9.97
CA ILE A 196 -8.40 -11.80 9.39
C ILE A 196 -9.48 -11.80 10.49
N LYS A 197 -9.95 -10.60 10.86
CA LYS A 197 -11.02 -10.42 11.83
C LYS A 197 -12.39 -10.64 11.21
N HIS A 198 -12.59 -10.12 9.99
CA HIS A 198 -13.87 -10.20 9.28
C HIS A 198 -13.63 -10.42 7.78
N VAL A 199 -14.50 -11.21 7.15
CA VAL A 199 -14.63 -11.32 5.69
C VAL A 199 -16.03 -10.84 5.34
N TYR A 200 -16.14 -9.87 4.45
CA TYR A 200 -17.41 -9.25 4.07
C TYR A 200 -18.11 -10.06 2.99
N ASN A 201 -19.40 -10.29 3.20
CA ASN A 201 -20.22 -11.14 2.32
C ASN A 201 -20.82 -10.34 1.16
N GLY A 202 -21.14 -11.07 0.08
CA GLY A 202 -21.97 -10.58 -1.02
C GLY A 202 -21.22 -9.90 -2.15
N LEU A 203 -19.89 -10.02 -2.19
CA LEU A 203 -19.10 -9.77 -3.40
C LEU A 203 -19.30 -10.89 -4.42
N TRP A 204 -19.21 -10.53 -5.69
CA TRP A 204 -19.48 -11.46 -6.78
C TRP A 204 -18.35 -12.47 -6.95
N LYS A 205 -18.76 -13.68 -7.33
CA LYS A 205 -17.92 -14.87 -7.44
C LYS A 205 -17.17 -14.96 -8.78
N GLN A 206 -17.50 -14.10 -9.72
CA GLN A 206 -16.97 -14.11 -11.08
C GLN A 206 -16.68 -12.70 -11.61
N SER A 207 -16.19 -11.82 -10.73
CA SER A 207 -15.95 -10.42 -11.03
C SER A 207 -14.76 -10.27 -11.98
N VAL A 208 -14.89 -9.37 -12.96
CA VAL A 208 -13.83 -9.06 -13.95
C VAL A 208 -13.05 -7.78 -13.56
N GLY A 209 -13.42 -7.13 -12.46
CA GLY A 209 -12.91 -5.81 -12.05
C GLY A 209 -12.12 -5.82 -10.74
N VAL A 210 -11.27 -4.80 -10.56
CA VAL A 210 -10.57 -4.55 -9.29
C VAL A 210 -11.54 -3.93 -8.31
N VAL A 211 -11.80 -4.62 -7.20
CA VAL A 211 -12.51 -4.03 -6.06
C VAL A 211 -11.70 -2.86 -5.51
N GLN A 212 -12.30 -1.66 -5.50
CA GLN A 212 -11.78 -0.49 -4.82
C GLN A 212 -12.69 -0.15 -3.65
N PHE A 213 -12.11 0.22 -2.51
CA PHE A 213 -12.90 0.61 -1.36
C PHE A 213 -12.41 1.89 -0.68
N ASP A 214 -13.35 2.58 -0.06
CA ASP A 214 -13.11 3.80 0.74
C ASP A 214 -13.75 3.64 2.12
N THR A 215 -13.10 4.23 3.12
CA THR A 215 -13.51 4.26 4.52
C THR A 215 -14.19 5.60 4.81
N MET A 216 -15.46 5.74 4.41
CA MET A 216 -16.21 6.96 4.70
C MET A 216 -16.44 7.12 6.21
N LYS A 217 -15.73 8.08 6.82
CA LYS A 217 -15.91 8.52 8.23
C LYS A 217 -15.84 7.39 9.26
N ASN A 218 -15.02 6.35 9.05
CA ASN A 218 -14.85 5.19 9.94
C ASN A 218 -16.13 4.41 10.27
N ARG A 219 -17.13 4.46 9.38
CA ARG A 219 -18.37 3.73 9.61
C ARG A 219 -18.75 2.83 8.46
N PHE A 220 -18.55 3.30 7.24
CA PHE A 220 -18.99 2.58 6.06
C PHE A 220 -17.82 2.21 5.16
N LEU A 221 -17.94 1.02 4.57
CA LEU A 221 -17.14 0.57 3.44
C LEU A 221 -18.01 0.66 2.20
N ALA A 222 -17.43 1.14 1.10
CA ALA A 222 -18.04 1.10 -0.21
C ALA A 222 -17.14 0.33 -1.16
N THR A 223 -17.68 -0.59 -1.96
CA THR A 223 -16.93 -1.36 -2.97
C THR A 223 -17.63 -1.26 -4.32
N GLY A 224 -16.87 -0.97 -5.37
CA GLY A 224 -17.33 -1.21 -6.75
C GLY A 224 -17.19 -2.70 -7.13
N ASP A 225 -18.29 -3.33 -7.53
CA ASP A 225 -18.36 -4.72 -7.98
C ASP A 225 -19.48 -4.89 -9.03
N GLU A 226 -19.13 -5.33 -10.24
CA GLU A 226 -20.04 -5.55 -11.38
C GLU A 226 -21.10 -4.46 -11.59
N PHE A 227 -20.66 -3.24 -11.92
CA PHE A 227 -21.54 -2.08 -12.19
C PHE A 227 -22.39 -1.65 -10.99
N GLN A 228 -22.15 -2.20 -9.81
CA GLN A 228 -22.78 -1.79 -8.57
C GLN A 228 -21.75 -1.25 -7.58
N ILE A 229 -22.20 -0.34 -6.75
CA ILE A 229 -21.52 0.09 -5.54
C ILE A 229 -22.27 -0.57 -4.38
N LYS A 230 -21.56 -1.42 -3.65
CA LYS A 230 -22.05 -2.13 -2.48
C LYS A 230 -21.52 -1.44 -1.22
N PHE A 231 -22.34 -1.35 -0.19
CA PHE A 231 -22.00 -0.70 1.07
C PHE A 231 -22.14 -1.66 2.24
N TRP A 232 -21.23 -1.55 3.20
CA TRP A 232 -21.27 -2.26 4.48
C TRP A 232 -21.08 -1.28 5.63
N ASP A 233 -21.62 -1.60 6.80
CA ASP A 233 -21.11 -1.04 8.05
C ASP A 233 -19.82 -1.80 8.43
N MET A 234 -18.80 -1.10 8.92
CA MET A 234 -17.50 -1.71 9.24
C MET A 234 -17.55 -2.77 10.36
N ASP A 235 -18.62 -2.80 11.13
CA ASP A 235 -18.84 -3.79 12.19
C ASP A 235 -19.81 -4.91 11.78
N ASP A 236 -20.39 -4.85 10.58
CA ASP A 236 -21.31 -5.87 10.05
C ASP A 236 -20.80 -6.45 8.73
N VAL A 237 -20.64 -7.78 8.69
CA VAL A 237 -20.18 -8.50 7.51
C VAL A 237 -21.22 -8.56 6.40
N ASN A 238 -22.47 -8.22 6.68
CA ASN A 238 -23.57 -8.26 5.71
C ASN A 238 -23.71 -6.93 4.97
N ILE A 239 -24.15 -7.00 3.71
CA ILE A 239 -24.39 -5.81 2.88
C ILE A 239 -25.46 -4.95 3.54
N LEU A 240 -25.13 -3.68 3.75
CA LEU A 240 -26.05 -2.66 4.22
C LEU A 240 -26.98 -2.20 3.09
N THR A 241 -26.41 -1.87 1.93
CA THR A 241 -27.18 -1.44 0.76
C THR A 241 -26.36 -1.57 -0.53
N THR A 242 -27.02 -1.56 -1.69
CA THR A 242 -26.40 -1.56 -3.01
C THR A 242 -26.99 -0.45 -3.89
N THR A 243 -26.20 0.07 -4.81
CA THR A 243 -26.59 1.10 -5.78
C THR A 243 -25.96 0.77 -7.13
N THR A 244 -26.69 0.94 -8.21
CA THR A 244 -26.14 0.82 -9.57
C THR A 244 -25.30 2.05 -9.90
N ALA A 245 -24.10 1.84 -10.46
CA ALA A 245 -23.35 2.92 -11.07
C ALA A 245 -24.04 3.25 -12.40
N GLU A 246 -24.89 4.29 -12.41
CA GLU A 246 -25.54 4.74 -13.64
C GLU A 246 -24.50 5.35 -14.59
N ASP A 247 -24.49 4.87 -15.84
CA ASP A 247 -23.74 5.48 -16.92
C ASP A 247 -24.37 6.84 -17.26
N TYR A 248 -23.67 7.94 -17.00
CA TYR A 248 -23.99 9.21 -17.65
C TYR A 248 -23.63 9.09 -19.13
N GLN A 249 -24.64 8.98 -19.99
CA GLN A 249 -24.53 9.24 -21.43
C GLN A 249 -24.24 10.72 -21.70
#